data_AF-A0A2Z7A158-F1
#
_entry.id   AF-A0A2Z7A158-F1
#
_cell.length_a   1.000
_cell.length_b   1.000
_cell.length_c   1.000
_cell.angle_alpha   90.00
_cell.angle_beta   90.00
_cell.angle_gamma   90.00
#
_symmetry.space_group_name_H-M   'P 1'
#
loop_
_entity.id
_entity.type
_entity.pdbx_description
1 polymer ?
#
loop_
_entity_poly.entity_id
_entity_poly.type
_entity_poly.pdbx_seq_one_letter_code
_entity_poly.pdbx_strand_id
1 'polypeptide(L)'
;RGQRSQVVTLSVNECSCGKWTNLGIPCSHAICTAKWFGLDLTQLVGSWYLMSEYVSTYEGRFRPLADVEYWDPPAFELYHNSSRRERRRRGRDRTSRIANEMDQPSTRARQRIHRGSSSQQRRP
;
A
#
# COMPACT_ATOMS: atom_id res chain seq x y z
N ARG A 1 23.49 -14.60 -14.05
CA ARG A 1 22.17 -14.51 -13.37
C ARG A 1 22.33 -15.12 -11.98
N GLY A 2 22.40 -14.31 -10.92
CA GLY A 2 22.57 -14.82 -9.55
C GLY A 2 21.27 -15.44 -9.05
N GLN A 3 21.25 -16.75 -8.85
CA GLN A 3 20.09 -17.44 -8.28
C GLN A 3 20.06 -17.16 -6.77
N ARG A 4 19.17 -16.27 -6.33
CA ARG A 4 18.85 -16.13 -4.89
C ARG A 4 17.93 -17.29 -4.53
N SER A 5 18.50 -18.43 -4.15
CA SER A 5 17.74 -19.56 -3.60
C SER A 5 16.99 -19.11 -2.34
N GLN A 6 15.77 -19.62 -2.16
CA GLN A 6 14.96 -19.40 -0.97
C GLN A 6 14.65 -20.74 -0.32
N VAL A 7 14.92 -20.84 0.97
CA VAL A 7 14.61 -22.02 1.77
C VAL A 7 13.21 -21.83 2.33
N VAL A 8 12.36 -22.86 2.22
CA VAL A 8 11.00 -22.88 2.76
C VAL A 8 10.93 -24.04 3.73
N THR A 9 10.53 -23.76 4.96
CA THR A 9 10.34 -24.76 6.02
C THR A 9 8.86 -24.78 6.39
N LEU A 10 8.12 -25.74 5.81
CA LEU A 10 6.66 -25.82 5.95
C LEU A 10 6.20 -26.18 7.36
N SER A 11 6.99 -26.94 8.13
CA SER A 11 6.62 -27.37 9.48
C SER A 11 6.50 -26.22 10.49
N VAL A 12 7.18 -25.11 10.23
CA VAL A 12 7.18 -23.91 11.08
C VAL A 12 6.61 -22.68 10.35
N ASN A 13 6.06 -22.87 9.16
CA ASN A 13 5.52 -21.80 8.33
C ASN A 13 6.53 -20.66 8.05
N GLU A 14 7.76 -21.03 7.69
CA GLU A 14 8.84 -20.07 7.45
C GLU A 14 9.39 -20.11 6.02
N CYS A 15 9.90 -18.95 5.59
CA CYS A 15 10.67 -18.84 4.36
C CYS A 15 11.83 -17.86 4.58
N SER A 16 13.01 -18.17 4.07
CA SER A 16 14.23 -17.34 4.17
C SER A 16 14.06 -15.92 3.61
N CYS A 17 13.02 -15.66 2.81
CA CYS A 17 12.69 -14.30 2.36
C CYS A 17 12.07 -13.43 3.47
N GLY A 18 11.76 -13.98 4.65
CA GLY A 18 11.19 -13.31 5.82
C GLY A 18 9.73 -12.90 5.70
N LYS A 19 9.15 -12.88 4.48
CA LYS A 19 7.77 -12.41 4.25
C LYS A 19 6.73 -13.22 5.03
N TRP A 20 6.89 -14.55 5.08
CA TRP A 20 5.92 -15.41 5.75
C TRP A 20 5.92 -15.17 7.27
N THR A 21 7.09 -15.12 7.90
CA THR A 21 7.23 -14.80 9.33
C THR A 21 6.69 -13.41 9.66
N ASN A 22 6.99 -12.40 8.83
CA ASN A 22 6.60 -11.02 9.10
C ASN A 22 5.10 -10.75 8.89
N LEU A 23 4.48 -11.40 7.91
CA LEU A 23 3.09 -11.17 7.55
C LEU A 23 2.15 -12.23 8.12
N GLY A 24 2.63 -13.42 8.49
CA GLY A 24 1.77 -14.58 8.75
C GLY A 24 1.09 -15.16 7.52
N ILE A 25 1.38 -14.63 6.33
CA ILE A 25 0.76 -15.06 5.07
C ILE A 25 1.85 -15.71 4.20
N PRO A 26 1.60 -16.89 3.62
CA PRO A 26 2.55 -17.55 2.74
C PRO A 26 3.04 -16.64 1.61
N CYS A 27 4.36 -16.56 1.43
CA CYS A 27 4.95 -15.84 0.31
C CYS A 27 4.86 -16.66 -0.98
N SER A 28 5.20 -16.07 -2.13
CA SER A 28 5.20 -16.78 -3.43
C SER A 28 6.04 -18.06 -3.42
N HIS A 29 7.17 -18.08 -2.70
CA HIS A 29 8.00 -19.28 -2.58
C HIS A 29 7.28 -20.37 -1.78
N ALA A 30 6.70 -20.01 -0.64
CA ALA A 30 5.94 -20.92 0.19
C ALA A 30 4.71 -21.50 -0.52
N ILE A 31 3.98 -20.67 -1.27
CA ILE A 31 2.82 -21.09 -2.06
C ILE A 31 3.23 -22.11 -3.12
N CYS A 32 4.31 -21.85 -3.86
CA CYS A 32 4.82 -22.79 -4.86
C CYS A 32 5.22 -24.12 -4.22
N THR A 33 5.95 -24.09 -3.10
CA THR A 33 6.37 -25.30 -2.38
C THR A 33 5.17 -26.07 -1.82
N ALA A 34 4.23 -25.40 -1.16
CA ALA A 34 3.01 -26.01 -0.62
C ALA A 34 2.17 -26.68 -1.70
N LYS A 35 2.01 -26.04 -2.86
CA LYS A 35 1.31 -26.62 -4.01
C LYS A 35 2.01 -27.87 -4.53
N TRP A 36 3.33 -27.90 -4.54
CA TRP A 36 4.11 -29.09 -4.92
C TRP A 36 3.88 -30.27 -3.97
N PHE A 37 3.72 -29.99 -2.67
CA PHE A 37 3.41 -31.01 -1.66
C PHE A 37 1.91 -31.32 -1.52
N GLY A 38 1.03 -30.67 -2.30
CA GLY A 38 -0.41 -30.89 -2.23
C GLY A 38 -1.05 -30.41 -0.92
N LEU A 39 -0.44 -29.45 -0.24
CA LEU A 39 -0.97 -28.89 1.00
C LEU A 39 -2.08 -27.87 0.73
N ASP A 40 -3.03 -27.81 1.65
CA ASP A 40 -4.02 -26.74 1.68
C ASP A 40 -3.38 -25.44 2.16
N LEU A 41 -3.42 -24.41 1.31
CA LEU A 41 -2.86 -23.08 1.62
C LEU A 41 -3.60 -22.39 2.76
N THR A 42 -4.87 -22.72 3.02
CA THR A 42 -5.64 -22.08 4.10
C THR A 42 -5.09 -22.42 5.48
N GLN A 43 -4.48 -23.60 5.62
CA GLN A 43 -3.84 -24.06 6.87
C GLN A 43 -2.48 -23.40 7.11
N LEU A 44 -1.92 -22.75 6.10
CA LEU A 44 -0.60 -22.10 6.14
C LEU A 44 -0.68 -20.60 6.48
N VAL A 45 -1.89 -20.06 6.57
CA VAL A 45 -2.15 -18.67 6.97
C VAL A 45 -2.26 -18.60 8.50
N GLY A 46 -1.65 -17.57 9.10
CA GLY A 46 -1.74 -17.32 10.54
C GLY A 46 -3.18 -17.20 11.05
N SER A 47 -3.44 -17.72 12.25
CA SER A 47 -4.78 -17.80 12.83
C SER A 47 -5.50 -16.45 12.93
N TRP A 48 -4.76 -15.36 13.12
CA TRP A 48 -5.29 -13.99 13.23
C TRP A 48 -6.01 -13.49 11.97
N TYR A 49 -5.87 -14.18 10.83
CA TYR A 49 -6.63 -13.89 9.61
C TYR A 49 -7.91 -14.70 9.46
N LEU A 50 -8.22 -15.60 10.41
CA LEU A 50 -9.45 -16.36 10.38
C LEU A 50 -10.64 -15.46 10.71
N MET A 51 -11.77 -15.73 10.04
CA MET A 51 -13.02 -15.00 10.31
C MET A 51 -13.47 -15.12 11.76
N SER A 52 -13.25 -16.28 12.39
CA SER A 52 -13.56 -16.49 13.80
C SER A 52 -12.75 -15.55 14.71
N GLU A 53 -11.45 -15.38 14.45
CA GLU A 53 -10.59 -14.48 15.20
C GLU A 53 -10.95 -13.01 14.94
N TYR A 54 -11.27 -12.67 13.70
CA TYR A 54 -11.78 -11.34 13.36
C TYR A 54 -13.05 -11.01 14.16
N VAL A 55 -14.04 -11.89 14.14
CA VAL A 55 -15.30 -11.69 14.88
C VAL A 55 -15.04 -11.59 16.38
N SER A 56 -14.23 -12.50 16.94
CA SER A 56 -13.83 -12.48 18.35
C SER A 56 -13.15 -11.16 18.75
N THR A 57 -12.23 -10.66 17.91
CA THR A 57 -11.52 -9.40 18.15
C THR A 57 -12.47 -8.20 18.24
N TYR A 58 -13.56 -8.21 17.47
CA TYR A 58 -14.54 -7.12 17.40
C TYR A 58 -15.87 -7.43 18.11
N GLU A 59 -15.95 -8.52 18.87
CA GLU A 59 -17.17 -8.89 19.61
C GLU A 59 -17.47 -7.89 20.74
N GLY A 60 -16.43 -7.25 21.27
CA GLY A 60 -16.55 -6.23 22.31
C GLY A 60 -17.33 -4.99 21.86
N ARG A 61 -18.10 -4.40 22.80
CA ARG A 61 -18.75 -3.11 22.56
C ARG A 61 -17.73 -1.97 22.69
N PHE A 62 -17.61 -1.17 21.63
CA PHE A 62 -16.94 0.12 21.72
C PHE A 62 -17.75 1.04 22.61
N ARG A 63 -17.16 1.50 23.71
CA ARG A 63 -17.75 2.56 24.52
C ARG A 63 -17.55 3.89 23.78
N PRO A 64 -18.56 4.77 23.75
CA PRO A 64 -18.37 6.11 23.23
C PRO A 64 -17.22 6.78 24.01
N LEU A 65 -16.37 7.50 23.29
CA LEU A 65 -15.39 8.37 23.92
C LEU A 65 -16.14 9.50 24.62
N ALA A 66 -15.72 9.82 25.85
CA ALA A 66 -16.21 11.02 26.53
C ALA A 66 -15.79 12.28 25.73
N ASP A 67 -16.39 13.42 26.04
CA ASP A 67 -15.90 14.70 25.52
C ASP A 67 -14.40 14.85 25.83
N VAL A 68 -13.67 15.50 24.94
CA VAL A 68 -12.23 15.76 25.08
C VAL A 68 -11.93 16.52 26.38
N GLU A 69 -12.87 17.33 26.85
CA GLU A 69 -12.76 18.04 28.13
C GLU A 69 -12.63 17.12 29.35
N TYR A 70 -13.08 15.86 29.26
CA TYR A 70 -13.02 14.88 30.34
C TYR A 70 -11.84 13.92 30.23
N TRP A 71 -10.97 14.08 29.23
CA TRP A 71 -9.83 13.17 29.05
C TRP A 71 -8.70 13.56 30.00
N ASP A 72 -8.12 12.55 30.66
CA ASP A 72 -6.90 12.77 31.44
C ASP A 72 -5.77 13.25 30.51
N PRO A 73 -4.90 14.16 31.00
CA PRO A 73 -3.70 14.52 30.26
C PRO A 73 -2.89 13.26 29.92
N PRO A 74 -2.37 13.12 28.70
CA PRO A 74 -1.63 11.93 28.32
C PRO A 74 -0.40 11.77 29.23
N ALA A 75 -0.20 10.57 29.77
CA ALA A 75 0.98 10.25 30.59
C ALA A 75 2.28 10.11 29.77
N PHE A 76 2.24 10.46 28.48
CA PHE A 76 3.35 10.34 27.55
C PHE A 76 3.42 11.58 26.66
N GLU A 77 4.65 11.93 26.27
CA GLU A 77 4.87 12.97 25.28
C GLU A 77 4.78 12.40 23.86
N LEU A 78 3.91 12.99 23.05
CA LEU A 78 3.82 12.68 21.63
C LEU A 78 4.98 13.35 20.87
N TYR A 79 6.07 12.62 20.69
CA TYR A 79 7.13 13.03 19.77
C TYR A 79 6.72 12.76 18.32
N HIS A 80 6.29 13.82 17.63
CA HIS A 80 6.10 13.76 16.19
C HIS A 80 7.43 14.03 15.48
N ASN A 81 7.68 13.31 14.39
CA ASN A 81 8.86 13.57 13.55
C ASN A 81 8.65 14.86 12.74
N SER A 82 9.24 15.97 13.18
CA SER A 82 9.18 17.29 12.54
C SER A 82 9.61 17.26 11.06
N SER A 83 10.57 16.40 10.71
CA SER A 83 11.06 16.26 9.33
C SER A 83 10.02 15.72 8.34
N ARG A 84 8.92 15.11 8.81
CA ARG A 84 7.79 14.71 7.95
C ARG A 84 6.94 15.90 7.49
N ARG A 85 6.89 17.00 8.26
CA ARG A 85 6.21 18.24 7.83
C ARG A 85 7.07 19.08 6.90
N GLU A 86 8.38 19.08 7.09
CA GLU A 86 9.33 19.90 6.31
C GLU A 86 9.48 19.46 4.85
N ARG A 87 9.08 18.22 4.50
CA ARG A 87 9.28 17.66 3.15
C ARG A 87 8.18 17.93 2.13
N ARG A 88 7.13 18.70 2.45
CA ARG A 88 6.27 19.25 1.38
C ARG A 88 6.92 20.51 0.84
N ARG A 89 7.85 20.36 -0.11
CA ARG A 89 8.27 21.50 -0.94
C ARG A 89 7.00 22.15 -1.51
N ARG A 90 6.93 23.48 -1.56
CA ARG A 90 5.87 24.17 -2.30
C ARG A 90 5.87 23.65 -3.74
N GLY A 91 4.78 22.98 -4.12
CA GLY A 91 4.65 22.33 -5.42
C GLY A 91 3.88 21.02 -5.32
N ARG A 92 3.28 20.61 -6.43
CA ARG A 92 2.66 19.30 -6.56
C ARG A 92 3.78 18.25 -6.55
N ASP A 93 3.70 17.29 -5.65
CA ASP A 93 4.58 16.11 -5.69
C ASP A 93 4.51 15.51 -7.10
N ARG A 94 5.68 15.19 -7.69
CA ARG A 94 5.70 14.46 -8.96
C ARG A 94 4.87 13.20 -8.76
N THR A 95 3.76 13.11 -9.47
CA THR A 95 2.92 11.92 -9.42
C THR A 95 3.75 10.74 -9.91
N SER A 96 3.82 9.67 -9.12
CA SER A 96 4.36 8.37 -9.57
C SER A 96 3.46 7.69 -10.61
N ARG A 97 2.36 8.35 -11.02
CA ARG A 97 1.44 7.84 -12.02
C ARG A 97 2.15 7.71 -13.35
N ILE A 98 2.22 6.47 -13.83
CA ILE A 98 2.64 6.14 -15.19
C ILE A 98 1.57 6.70 -16.14
N ALA A 99 1.99 7.47 -17.14
CA ALA A 99 1.08 7.99 -18.15
C ALA A 99 0.56 6.84 -19.02
N ASN A 100 -0.75 6.80 -19.24
CA ASN A 100 -1.40 5.81 -20.10
C ASN A 100 -1.79 6.47 -21.44
N GLU A 101 -2.24 5.68 -22.41
CA GLU A 101 -2.66 6.15 -23.74
C GLU A 101 -3.78 7.20 -23.69
N MET A 102 -4.61 7.17 -22.65
CA MET A 102 -5.66 8.16 -22.36
C MET A 102 -5.11 9.56 -22.03
N ASP A 103 -3.84 9.67 -21.64
CA ASP A 103 -3.16 10.94 -21.33
C ASP A 103 -2.48 11.55 -22.55
N GLN A 104 -2.42 10.81 -23.67
CA GLN A 104 -1.91 11.36 -24.91
C GLN A 104 -2.98 12.26 -25.55
N PRO A 105 -2.70 13.55 -25.79
CA PRO A 105 -3.65 14.41 -26.45
C PRO A 105 -3.91 13.88 -27.86
N SER A 106 -5.19 13.65 -28.18
CA SER A 106 -5.58 13.23 -29.52
C SER A 106 -5.05 14.21 -30.57
N THR A 107 -4.79 13.72 -31.78
CA THR A 107 -4.32 14.54 -32.91
C THR A 107 -5.20 15.77 -33.17
N ARG A 108 -6.52 15.67 -32.90
CA ARG A 108 -7.46 16.81 -32.95
C ARG A 108 -7.17 17.87 -31.89
N ALA A 109 -6.75 17.49 -30.68
CA ALA A 109 -6.36 18.43 -29.63
C ALA A 109 -5.05 19.16 -29.98
N ARG A 110 -4.08 18.47 -30.59
CA ARG A 110 -2.85 19.11 -31.12
C ARG A 110 -3.12 20.14 -32.21
N GLN A 111 -4.05 19.84 -33.14
CA GLN A 111 -4.44 20.77 -34.21
C GLN A 111 -5.12 22.04 -33.66
N ARG A 112 -5.91 21.93 -32.58
CA ARG A 112 -6.54 23.10 -31.93
C ARG A 112 -5.52 24.04 -31.29
N ILE A 113 -4.49 23.50 -30.63
CA ILE A 113 -3.42 24.30 -30.03
C ILE A 113 -2.64 25.06 -31.13
N HIS A 114 -2.33 24.39 -32.25
CA HIS A 114 -1.59 25.02 -33.35
C HIS A 114 -2.39 26.11 -34.08
N ARG A 115 -3.73 25.95 -34.19
CA ARG A 115 -4.62 26.97 -34.80
C ARG A 115 -4.81 28.20 -33.92
N GLY A 116 -4.72 28.07 -32.59
CA GLY A 116 -4.81 29.20 -31.66
C GLY A 116 -3.59 30.11 -31.63
N SER A 117 -2.44 29.65 -32.15
CA SER A 117 -1.19 30.44 -32.19
C SER A 117 -1.03 31.28 -33.45
N SER A 118 -1.93 31.17 -34.45
CA SER A 118 -1.77 31.81 -35.77
C SER A 118 -2.63 33.06 -35.98
N SER A 119 -3.43 33.50 -35.01
CA SER A 119 -4.38 34.61 -35.18
C SER A 119 -3.96 35.96 -34.58
N GLN A 120 -2.67 36.18 -34.30
CA GLN A 120 -2.14 37.53 -34.04
C GLN A 120 -1.33 38.02 -35.24
N GLN A 121 -2.03 38.52 -36.26
CA GLN A 121 -1.56 39.58 -37.17
C GLN A 121 -2.69 39.93 -38.14
N ARG A 122 -3.37 41.06 -37.90
CA ARG A 122 -3.76 42.07 -38.91
C ARG A 122 -4.46 43.27 -38.24
N ARG A 123 -3.83 44.42 -38.49
CA ARG A 123 -4.05 45.85 -38.19
C ARG A 123 -5.44 46.41 -38.62
N PRO A 124 -5.83 47.66 -38.30
CA PRO A 124 -5.08 48.92 -38.54
C PRO A 124 -4.09 49.34 -37.46
#